data_AF-A0A9C8ZPS6-F1
#
_entry.id   AF-A0A9C8ZPS6-F1
#
_cell.length_a   1.000
_cell.length_b   1.000
_cell.length_c   1.000
_cell.angle_alpha   90.00
_cell.angle_beta   90.00
_cell.angle_gamma   90.00
#
_symmetry.space_group_name_H-M   'P 1'
#
loop_
_entity.id
_entity.type
_entity.pdbx_description
1 polymer ?
#
loop_
_entity_poly.entity_id
_entity_poly.type
_entity_poly.pdbx_seq_one_letter_code
_entity_poly.pdbx_strand_id
1 'polypeptide(L)'
;MNQLVWDSLESPFGPVYVALGEEGVCRVSLGGDTETFLSQFNSSARPRRDPTALAPVTAQLREYFSGGRVRFDLPLDLSSVTPF
;
A
#
# COMPACT_ATOMS: atom_id res chain seq x y z
N MET A 1 3.56 10.60 -16.01
CA MET A 1 4.56 10.18 -15.01
C MET A 1 3.76 9.60 -13.86
N ASN A 2 3.74 8.27 -13.67
CA ASN A 2 3.00 7.67 -12.55
C ASN A 2 3.74 7.96 -11.25
N GLN A 3 3.21 8.90 -10.47
CA GLN A 3 3.68 9.16 -9.13
C GLN A 3 3.20 8.04 -8.22
N LEU A 4 4.14 7.21 -7.77
CA LEU A 4 3.87 6.11 -6.85
C LEU A 4 4.28 6.55 -5.44
N VAL A 5 3.32 6.62 -4.53
CA VAL A 5 3.61 6.91 -3.12
C VAL A 5 3.39 5.68 -2.27
N TRP A 6 4.21 5.51 -1.25
CA TRP A 6 4.13 4.34 -0.38
C TRP A 6 4.43 4.67 1.08
N ASP A 7 4.02 3.80 1.97
CA ASP A 7 4.47 3.79 3.36
C ASP A 7 4.36 2.38 3.94
N SER A 8 4.79 2.21 5.18
CA SER A 8 4.65 0.97 5.93
C SER A 8 4.12 1.21 7.34
N LEU A 9 3.49 0.17 7.91
CA LEU A 9 3.09 0.12 9.30
C LEU A 9 3.47 -1.24 9.91
N GLU A 10 3.71 -1.27 11.21
CA GLU A 10 3.84 -2.52 11.94
C GLU A 10 2.47 -3.17 12.14
N SER A 11 2.43 -4.50 12.07
CA SER A 11 1.25 -5.31 12.36
C SER A 11 1.64 -6.54 13.21
N PRO A 12 0.66 -7.27 13.79
CA PRO A 12 0.93 -8.49 14.55
C PRO A 12 1.67 -9.59 13.77
N PHE A 13 1.75 -9.48 12.44
CA PHE A 13 2.39 -10.45 11.55
C PHE A 13 3.69 -9.91 10.92
N GLY A 14 4.20 -8.78 11.42
CA GLY A 14 5.35 -8.07 10.84
C GLY A 14 4.93 -6.83 10.04
N PRO A 15 5.87 -6.19 9.32
CA PRO A 15 5.59 -4.96 8.58
C PRO A 15 4.59 -5.20 7.45
N VAL A 16 3.74 -4.22 7.22
CA VAL A 16 2.82 -4.16 6.09
C VAL A 16 3.18 -2.95 5.26
N TYR A 17 3.43 -3.17 3.98
CA TYR A 17 3.74 -2.14 3.02
C TYR A 17 2.53 -1.86 2.15
N VAL A 18 2.29 -0.59 1.85
CA VAL A 18 1.16 -0.13 1.04
C VAL A 18 1.63 0.91 0.03
N ALA A 19 1.07 0.88 -1.17
CA ALA A 19 1.30 1.89 -2.19
C ALA A 19 -0.01 2.41 -2.80
N LEU A 20 0.01 3.70 -3.14
CA LEU A 20 -1.02 4.36 -3.93
C LEU A 20 -0.51 4.58 -5.36
N GLY A 21 -1.35 4.20 -6.32
CA GLY A 21 -1.27 4.63 -7.71
C GLY A 21 -2.10 5.90 -7.93
N GLU A 22 -2.45 6.17 -9.19
CA GLU A 22 -3.18 7.38 -9.56
C GLU A 22 -4.64 7.36 -9.07
N GLU A 23 -5.26 6.19 -9.02
CA GLU A 23 -6.68 6.05 -8.70
C GLU A 23 -6.94 5.52 -7.27
N GLY A 24 -5.91 5.14 -6.51
CA GLY A 24 -6.09 4.56 -5.18
C GLY A 24 -5.02 3.55 -4.79
N VAL A 25 -5.33 2.67 -3.83
CA VAL A 25 -4.41 1.62 -3.37
C VAL A 25 -4.17 0.64 -4.52
N CYS A 26 -2.92 0.53 -4.95
CA CYS A 26 -2.52 -0.36 -6.05
C CYS A 26 -1.73 -1.59 -5.56
N ARG A 27 -1.21 -1.56 -4.33
CA ARG A 27 -0.47 -2.68 -3.75
C ARG A 27 -0.52 -2.70 -2.23
N VAL A 28 -0.62 -3.91 -1.68
CA VAL A 28 -0.44 -4.24 -0.27
C VAL A 28 0.49 -5.45 -0.20
N SER A 29 1.48 -5.42 0.69
CA SER A 29 2.40 -6.54 0.91
C SER A 29 2.60 -6.80 2.40
N LEU A 30 2.49 -8.06 2.81
CA LEU A 30 2.67 -8.50 4.20
C LEU A 30 4.06 -9.09 4.37
N GLY A 31 4.79 -8.63 5.38
CA GLY A 31 6.14 -9.07 5.68
C GLY A 31 7.20 -8.57 4.69
N GLY A 32 8.40 -9.13 4.82
CA GLY A 32 9.57 -8.74 4.02
C GLY A 32 10.17 -7.39 4.44
N ASP A 33 11.04 -6.89 3.59
CA ASP A 33 11.77 -5.63 3.76
C ASP A 33 11.40 -4.62 2.66
N THR A 34 11.88 -3.39 2.83
CA THR A 34 11.59 -2.28 1.91
C THR A 34 12.14 -2.54 0.52
N GLU A 35 13.31 -3.15 0.37
CA GLU A 35 13.92 -3.40 -0.95
C GLU A 35 13.11 -4.45 -1.74
N THR A 36 12.70 -5.51 -1.06
CA THR A 36 11.81 -6.54 -1.62
C THR A 36 10.48 -5.92 -2.07
N PHE A 37 9.88 -5.05 -1.24
CA PHE A 37 8.65 -4.37 -1.59
C PHE A 37 8.80 -3.48 -2.83
N LEU A 38 9.85 -2.65 -2.86
CA LEU A 38 10.09 -1.69 -3.94
C LEU A 38 10.46 -2.35 -5.27
N SER A 39 11.08 -3.54 -5.23
CA SER A 39 11.43 -4.31 -6.42
C SER A 39 10.21 -4.82 -7.20
N GLN A 40 9.00 -4.73 -6.64
CA GLN A 40 7.76 -5.14 -7.31
C GLN A 40 7.23 -4.11 -8.33
N PHE A 41 7.77 -2.89 -8.34
CA PHE A 41 7.32 -1.84 -9.24
C PHE A 41 8.19 -1.79 -10.50
N ASN A 42 7.61 -1.34 -11.61
CA ASN A 42 8.37 -1.16 -12.86
C ASN A 42 9.53 -0.15 -12.66
N SER A 43 10.65 -0.34 -13.35
CA SER A 43 11.83 0.55 -13.25
C SER A 43 11.56 2.03 -13.57
N SER A 44 10.45 2.31 -14.27
CA SER A 44 9.99 3.67 -14.58
C SER A 44 9.22 4.31 -13.42
N ALA A 45 8.73 3.52 -12.45
CA ALA A 45 8.10 4.02 -11.25
C ALA A 45 9.13 4.85 -10.45
N ARG A 46 8.64 5.94 -9.85
CA ARG A 46 9.42 6.78 -8.93
C ARG A 46 8.79 6.68 -7.55
N PRO A 47 8.96 5.55 -6.84
CA PRO A 47 8.41 5.37 -5.50
C PRO A 47 8.95 6.43 -4.55
N ARG A 48 8.05 7.16 -3.89
CA ARG A 48 8.39 8.09 -2.82
C ARG A 48 7.66 7.70 -1.54
N ARG A 49 8.39 7.61 -0.44
CA ARG A 49 7.77 7.38 0.87
C ARG A 49 6.99 8.63 1.30
N ASP A 50 5.70 8.49 1.59
CA ASP A 50 4.83 9.60 2.02
C ASP A 50 3.80 9.12 3.06
N PRO A 51 4.15 9.16 4.36
CA PRO A 51 3.24 8.74 5.43
C PRO A 51 1.96 9.58 5.52
N THR A 52 2.02 10.85 5.10
CA THR A 52 0.87 11.76 5.14
C THR A 52 -0.16 11.35 4.10
N ALA A 53 0.27 11.06 2.87
CA ALA A 53 -0.60 10.57 1.81
C ALA A 53 -1.22 9.21 2.15
N LEU A 54 -0.48 8.35 2.87
CA LEU A 54 -0.92 7.02 3.28
C LEU A 54 -1.68 6.99 4.62
N ALA A 55 -1.85 8.13 5.30
CA ALA A 55 -2.53 8.21 6.59
C ALA A 55 -3.94 7.58 6.58
N PRO A 56 -4.80 7.79 5.56
CA PRO A 56 -6.12 7.17 5.52
C PRO A 56 -6.05 5.63 5.41
N VAL A 57 -5.10 5.12 4.62
CA VAL A 57 -4.91 3.68 4.42
C VAL A 57 -4.39 3.02 5.69
N THR A 58 -3.33 3.59 6.27
CA THR A 58 -2.70 3.06 7.49
C THR A 58 -3.63 3.15 8.70
N ALA A 59 -4.51 4.16 8.78
CA ALA A 59 -5.54 4.24 9.80
C ALA A 59 -6.52 3.06 9.72
N GLN A 60 -7.08 2.77 8.53
CA GLN A 60 -8.01 1.65 8.37
C GLN A 60 -7.32 0.29 8.60
N LEU A 61 -6.05 0.14 8.24
CA LEU A 61 -5.28 -1.07 8.53
C LEU A 61 -5.06 -1.26 10.04
N ARG A 62 -4.78 -0.20 10.79
CA ARG A 62 -4.69 -0.27 12.26
C ARG A 62 -6.02 -0.69 12.88
N GLU A 63 -7.14 -0.12 12.42
CA GLU A 63 -8.48 -0.53 12.86
C GLU A 63 -8.75 -2.01 12.56
N TYR A 64 -8.37 -2.48 11.36
CA TYR A 64 -8.50 -3.87 10.97
C TYR A 64 -7.68 -4.79 11.87
N PHE A 65 -6.39 -4.49 12.09
CA PHE A 65 -5.52 -5.31 12.94
C PHE A 65 -5.91 -5.30 14.42
N SER A 66 -6.61 -4.25 14.89
CA SER A 66 -7.20 -4.21 16.24
C SER A 66 -8.57 -4.90 16.35
N GLY A 67 -9.10 -5.42 15.24
CA GLY A 67 -10.40 -6.10 15.20
C GLY A 67 -11.63 -5.18 15.12
N GLY A 68 -11.44 -3.86 15.04
CA GLY A 68 -12.53 -2.87 14.98
C GLY A 68 -13.14 -2.67 13.58
N ARG A 69 -12.48 -3.17 12.53
CA ARG A 69 -12.90 -3.00 11.13
C ARG A 69 -12.76 -4.32 10.38
N VAL A 70 -13.76 -4.64 9.56
CA VAL A 70 -13.71 -5.75 8.58
C VAL A 70 -14.02 -5.31 7.15
N ARG A 71 -14.38 -4.03 6.95
CA ARG A 71 -14.66 -3.43 5.64
C ARG A 71 -13.78 -2.21 5.43
N PHE A 72 -13.10 -2.17 4.29
CA PHE A 72 -12.33 -1.01 3.86
C PHE A 72 -13.18 -0.09 2.98
N ASP A 73 -13.02 1.20 3.19
CA ASP A 73 -13.62 2.26 2.36
C ASP A 73 -12.45 3.10 1.81
N LEU A 74 -11.78 2.53 0.80
CA LEU A 74 -10.60 3.08 0.16
C LEU A 74 -10.72 2.84 -1.34
N PRO A 75 -10.37 3.81 -2.19
CA PRO A 75 -10.34 3.59 -3.62
C PRO A 75 -9.22 2.60 -3.97
N LEU A 76 -9.46 1.74 -4.96
CA LEU A 76 -8.51 0.76 -5.47
C LEU A 76 -8.09 1.13 -6.88
N ASP A 77 -6.79 1.07 -7.13
CA ASP A 77 -6.21 1.22 -8.47
C ASP A 77 -5.87 -0.16 -9.03
N LEU A 78 -6.73 -0.66 -9.91
CA LEU A 78 -6.59 -1.95 -10.60
C LEU A 78 -6.15 -1.78 -12.07
N SER A 79 -5.74 -0.57 -12.47
CA SER A 79 -5.36 -0.26 -13.86
C SER A 79 -4.20 -1.11 -14.41
N SER A 80 -3.35 -1.64 -13.52
CA SER A 80 -2.14 -2.40 -13.87
C SER A 80 -2.27 -3.92 -13.71
N VAL A 81 -3.46 -4.45 -13.44
CA VAL A 81 -3.67 -5.92 -13.35
C VAL A 81 -4.11 -6.51 -14.68
N THR A 82 -3.78 -7.77 -14.93
CA THR A 82 -4.33 -8.52 -16.07
C THR A 82 -5.75 -8.97 -15.77
N PRO A 83 -6.59 -9.18 -16.80
CA PRO A 83 -7.94 -9.70 -16.60
C PRO A 83 -7.94 -11.04 -15.86
N PHE A 84 -7.09 -12.00 -16.25
CA PHE A 84 -6.85 -13.30 -15.60
C PHE A 84 -5.51 -13.88 -16.08
#